data_AF-A0A015KHF5-F1
#
_entry.id   AF-A0A015KHF5-F1
#
_cell.length_a   1.000
_cell.length_b   1.000
_cell.length_c   1.000
_cell.angle_alpha   90.00
_cell.angle_beta   90.00
_cell.angle_gamma   90.00
#
_symmetry.space_group_name_H-M   'P 1'
#
loop_
_entity.id
_entity.type
_entity.pdbx_description
1 polymer ?
#
loop_
_entity_poly.entity_id
_entity_poly.type
_entity_poly.pdbx_seq_one_letter_code
_entity_poly.pdbx_strand_id
1 'polypeptide(L)'
;MHMVPRGVQLWRSDCTVTFIKVKGNEEILGGYNPLKWETTDRWGITEDSFIFSFKDKNVKNAILSNVIDAYNALDYITSCGPKFGSDLNIYSTYSYRNHGSKAFDITRCRKVHYERNIRDTEYKFSIEDYEVFQITRRNIMLDK
;
A
#
# COMPACT_ATOMS: atom_id res chain seq x y z
N MET A 1 -12.64 -42.67 -13.65
CA MET A 1 -13.38 -41.51 -13.10
C MET A 1 -12.87 -41.28 -11.69
N HIS A 2 -11.82 -40.44 -11.54
CA HIS A 2 -11.27 -40.11 -10.22
C HIS A 2 -11.92 -38.81 -9.75
N MET A 3 -12.69 -38.90 -8.66
CA MET A 3 -13.18 -37.73 -7.94
C MET A 3 -12.04 -37.16 -7.09
N VAL A 4 -11.69 -35.90 -7.33
CA VAL A 4 -10.85 -35.10 -6.41
C VAL A 4 -11.80 -34.39 -5.44
N PRO A 5 -11.64 -34.54 -4.11
CA PRO A 5 -12.49 -33.84 -3.14
C PRO A 5 -12.36 -32.32 -3.26
N ARG A 6 -13.50 -31.62 -3.20
CA ARG A 6 -13.58 -30.16 -3.12
C ARG A 6 -13.23 -29.68 -1.70
N GLY A 7 -12.41 -28.63 -1.61
CA GLY A 7 -12.05 -27.90 -0.39
C GLY A 7 -10.76 -28.44 0.21
N VAL A 8 -9.59 -27.82 0.06
CA VAL A 8 -9.29 -26.41 0.33
C VAL A 8 -8.34 -25.91 -0.74
N GLN A 9 -8.82 -25.01 -1.61
CA GLN A 9 -7.91 -24.21 -2.40
C GLN A 9 -7.34 -23.16 -1.44
N LEU A 10 -6.08 -23.34 -1.04
CA LEU A 10 -5.36 -22.35 -0.27
C LEU A 10 -5.32 -21.08 -1.13
N TRP A 11 -6.11 -20.07 -0.77
CA TRP A 11 -5.90 -18.73 -1.28
C TRP A 11 -4.50 -18.33 -0.82
N ARG A 12 -3.47 -18.51 -1.67
CA ARG A 12 -2.25 -17.72 -1.53
C ARG A 12 -2.70 -16.29 -1.72
N SER A 13 -2.90 -15.59 -0.60
CA SER A 13 -3.21 -14.18 -0.67
C SER A 13 -1.90 -13.47 -0.98
N ASP A 14 -1.84 -12.80 -2.12
CA ASP A 14 -0.74 -11.89 -2.47
C ASP A 14 -0.88 -10.55 -1.75
N CYS A 15 -1.60 -10.52 -0.63
CA CYS A 15 -1.78 -9.33 0.18
C CYS A 15 -0.43 -8.85 0.68
N THR A 16 -0.23 -7.55 0.61
CA THR A 16 0.97 -6.90 1.10
C THR A 16 0.63 -5.78 2.06
N VAL A 17 1.59 -5.46 2.92
CA VAL A 17 1.60 -4.22 3.68
C VAL A 17 2.88 -3.47 3.34
N THR A 18 2.74 -2.19 3.03
CA THR A 18 3.85 -1.29 2.75
C THR A 18 4.09 -0.40 3.96
N PHE A 19 5.34 -0.25 4.36
CA PHE A 19 5.80 0.72 5.36
C PHE A 19 6.76 1.70 4.69
N ILE A 20 6.63 2.98 5.03
CA ILE A 20 7.40 4.09 4.48
C ILE A 20 7.92 4.90 5.65
N LYS A 21 9.23 4.98 5.79
CA LYS A 21 9.87 5.82 6.80
C LYS A 21 10.11 7.21 6.24
N VAL A 22 9.57 8.23 6.91
CA VAL A 22 9.77 9.62 6.51
C VAL A 22 11.16 10.07 6.93
N LYS A 23 11.86 10.80 6.04
CA LYS A 23 13.23 11.25 6.31
C LYS A 23 13.23 12.35 7.37
N GLY A 24 14.08 12.19 8.38
CA GLY A 24 14.36 13.21 9.40
C GLY A 24 13.42 13.21 10.61
N ASN A 25 12.52 12.22 10.73
CA ASN A 25 11.69 12.03 11.91
C ASN A 25 11.37 10.53 12.14
N GLU A 26 10.56 10.21 13.16
CA GLU A 26 10.13 8.84 13.47
C GLU A 26 8.79 8.45 12.80
N GLU A 27 8.29 9.26 11.87
CA GLU A 27 6.99 9.05 11.26
C GLU A 27 7.03 7.88 10.27
N ILE A 28 6.06 6.99 10.40
CA ILE A 28 5.86 5.85 9.51
C ILE A 28 4.50 5.98 8.85
N LEU A 29 4.50 5.89 7.53
CA LEU A 29 3.28 5.85 6.71
C LEU A 29 3.18 4.48 6.04
N GLY A 30 2.00 4.13 5.55
CA GLY A 30 1.87 2.89 4.83
C GLY A 30 0.48 2.59 4.36
N GLY A 31 0.33 1.42 3.78
CA GLY A 31 -0.96 0.91 3.34
C GLY A 31 -0.96 -0.59 3.17
N TYR A 32 -2.15 -1.16 3.29
CA TYR A 32 -2.41 -2.56 3.04
C TYR A 32 -3.04 -2.72 1.66
N ASN A 33 -2.42 -3.53 0.81
CA ASN A 33 -2.96 -3.92 -0.48
C ASN A 33 -3.46 -5.36 -0.39
N PRO A 34 -4.77 -5.62 -0.49
CA PRO A 34 -5.33 -6.98 -0.49
C PRO A 34 -5.11 -7.72 -1.83
N LEU A 35 -4.77 -7.00 -2.89
CA LEU A 35 -4.56 -7.51 -4.24
C LEU A 35 -3.07 -7.73 -4.51
N LYS A 36 -2.79 -8.41 -5.63
CA LYS A 36 -1.46 -8.47 -6.21
C LYS A 36 -1.12 -7.11 -6.83
N TRP A 37 0.11 -6.63 -6.63
CA TRP A 37 0.63 -5.47 -7.35
C TRP A 37 0.77 -5.78 -8.84
N GLU A 38 0.32 -4.85 -9.69
CA GLU A 38 0.47 -4.93 -11.14
C GLU A 38 1.11 -3.64 -11.69
N THR A 39 1.47 -3.66 -12.97
CA THR A 39 1.98 -2.49 -13.70
C THR A 39 1.24 -2.40 -15.03
N THR A 40 0.04 -1.84 -14.98
CA THR A 40 -0.92 -1.87 -16.10
C THR A 40 -1.40 -0.48 -16.51
N ASP A 41 -0.94 0.58 -15.84
CA ASP A 41 -1.46 1.95 -15.98
C ASP A 41 -2.98 2.03 -15.77
N ARG A 42 -3.50 1.22 -14.84
CA ARG A 42 -4.92 1.16 -14.45
C ARG A 42 -5.07 1.22 -12.93
N TRP A 43 -6.30 1.44 -12.48
CA TRP A 43 -6.64 1.35 -11.07
C TRP A 43 -6.85 -0.10 -10.63
N GLY A 44 -6.31 -0.44 -9.47
CA GLY A 44 -6.67 -1.63 -8.72
C GLY A 44 -7.93 -1.36 -7.89
N ILE A 45 -8.98 -2.13 -8.14
CA ILE A 45 -10.30 -1.94 -7.54
C ILE A 45 -10.42 -2.79 -6.28
N THR A 46 -10.60 -2.16 -5.11
CA THR A 46 -10.78 -2.89 -3.84
C THR A 46 -11.41 -2.00 -2.77
N GLU A 47 -12.28 -2.59 -1.95
CA GLU A 47 -12.81 -1.97 -0.73
C GLU A 47 -11.94 -2.28 0.50
N ASP A 48 -11.20 -3.39 0.46
CA ASP A 48 -10.44 -3.90 1.61
C ASP A 48 -9.05 -3.25 1.80
N SER A 49 -8.72 -2.22 1.02
CA SER A 49 -7.47 -1.48 1.20
C SER A 49 -7.62 -0.43 2.30
N PHE A 50 -6.53 -0.15 3.00
CA PHE A 50 -6.46 0.96 3.95
C PHE A 50 -5.06 1.56 3.96
N ILE A 51 -4.98 2.84 4.27
CA ILE A 51 -3.71 3.54 4.54
C ILE A 51 -3.62 3.91 6.01
N PHE A 52 -2.39 4.02 6.52
CA PHE A 52 -2.14 4.32 7.92
C PHE A 52 -0.96 5.27 8.12
N SER A 53 -0.91 5.86 9.31
CA SER A 53 0.19 6.68 9.78
C SER A 53 0.44 6.52 11.27
N PHE A 54 1.72 6.48 11.63
CA PHE A 54 2.24 6.55 12.98
C PHE A 54 3.12 7.80 13.06
N LYS A 55 2.72 8.81 13.85
CA LYS A 55 3.54 10.02 14.05
C LYS A 55 4.77 9.77 14.92
N ASP A 56 4.68 8.78 15.78
CA ASP A 56 5.69 8.34 16.73
C ASP A 56 5.57 6.82 16.93
N LYS A 57 6.40 6.25 17.81
CA LYS A 57 6.38 4.82 18.13
C LYS A 57 5.14 4.35 18.91
N ASN A 58 4.21 5.24 19.26
CA ASN A 58 2.99 4.89 19.99
C ASN A 58 1.86 4.52 19.03
N VAL A 59 1.66 3.22 18.85
CA VAL A 59 0.60 2.63 17.99
C VAL A 59 -0.81 3.10 18.38
N LYS A 60 -1.05 3.54 19.63
CA LYS A 60 -2.37 4.05 20.04
C LYS A 60 -2.74 5.36 19.34
N ASN A 61 -1.75 6.10 18.84
CA ASN A 61 -1.93 7.34 18.10
C ASN A 61 -2.05 7.10 16.58
N ALA A 62 -2.10 5.84 16.15
CA ALA A 62 -2.17 5.51 14.73
C ALA A 62 -3.44 6.07 14.10
N ILE A 63 -3.29 6.64 12.92
CA ILE A 63 -4.41 6.96 12.04
C ILE A 63 -4.59 5.79 11.08
N LEU A 64 -5.79 5.24 11.04
CA LEU A 64 -6.22 4.29 10.02
C LEU A 64 -7.26 4.98 9.13
N SER A 65 -7.15 4.80 7.83
CA SER A 65 -8.00 5.43 6.84
C SER A 65 -8.39 4.37 5.81
N ASN A 66 -9.67 4.01 5.78
CA ASN A 66 -10.20 3.00 4.86
C ASN A 66 -10.56 3.62 3.52
N VAL A 67 -10.65 2.81 2.47
CA VAL A 67 -11.15 3.23 1.16
C VAL A 67 -12.61 3.72 1.28
N ILE A 68 -12.91 4.84 0.62
CA ILE A 68 -14.28 5.31 0.39
C ILE A 68 -14.68 5.26 -1.09
N ASP A 69 -13.69 5.08 -1.98
CA ASP A 69 -13.88 4.94 -3.42
C ASP A 69 -13.04 3.77 -3.95
N ALA A 70 -13.68 2.61 -4.04
CA ALA A 70 -13.05 1.35 -4.43
C ALA A 70 -12.42 1.39 -5.82
N TYR A 71 -12.97 2.18 -6.74
CA TYR A 71 -12.49 2.25 -8.12
C TYR A 71 -11.14 2.95 -8.27
N ASN A 72 -10.71 3.67 -7.24
CA ASN A 72 -9.46 4.43 -7.23
C ASN A 72 -8.61 4.09 -5.98
N ALA A 73 -8.73 2.86 -5.46
CA ALA A 73 -8.06 2.45 -4.23
C ALA A 73 -6.54 2.25 -4.40
N LEU A 74 -6.10 1.72 -5.54
CA LEU A 74 -4.69 1.43 -5.85
C LEU A 74 -4.35 1.91 -7.25
N ASP A 75 -3.16 2.45 -7.45
CA ASP A 75 -2.71 2.92 -8.77
C ASP A 75 -1.52 2.10 -9.26
N TYR A 76 -1.67 1.49 -10.44
CA TYR A 76 -0.66 0.64 -11.08
C TYR A 76 0.08 1.35 -12.22
N ILE A 77 0.23 2.68 -12.13
CA ILE A 77 1.03 3.45 -13.07
C ILE A 77 2.50 3.01 -13.08
N THR A 78 3.07 2.89 -14.28
CA THR A 78 4.43 2.35 -14.50
C THR A 78 5.55 3.17 -13.85
N SER A 79 5.26 4.41 -13.46
CA SER A 79 6.23 5.35 -12.88
C SER A 79 6.26 5.38 -11.34
N CYS A 80 5.42 4.58 -10.67
CA CYS A 80 5.29 4.61 -9.21
C CYS A 80 5.83 3.35 -8.53
N GLY A 81 6.14 3.51 -7.24
CA GLY A 81 6.22 2.39 -6.32
C GLY A 81 4.82 1.99 -5.83
N PRO A 82 4.68 1.47 -4.61
CA PRO A 82 3.37 1.29 -3.98
C PRO A 82 2.61 2.61 -3.92
N LYS A 83 1.46 2.69 -4.58
CA LYS A 83 0.61 3.88 -4.64
C LYS A 83 -0.82 3.52 -4.27
N PHE A 84 -1.30 4.15 -3.20
CA PHE A 84 -2.64 3.93 -2.65
C PHE A 84 -3.52 5.13 -3.01
N GLY A 85 -4.32 4.94 -4.05
CA GLY A 85 -5.12 5.99 -4.64
C GLY A 85 -4.27 7.18 -5.07
N SER A 86 -4.79 8.37 -4.81
CA SER A 86 -4.03 9.63 -4.88
C SER A 86 -3.63 10.12 -3.48
N ASP A 87 -3.83 9.28 -2.47
CA ASP A 87 -3.85 9.63 -1.04
C ASP A 87 -2.52 9.33 -0.35
N LEU A 88 -1.80 8.30 -0.82
CA LEU A 88 -0.41 8.02 -0.45
C LEU A 88 0.37 7.67 -1.71
N ASN A 89 1.14 8.64 -2.20
CA ASN A 89 1.86 8.54 -3.47
C ASN A 89 3.35 8.43 -3.24
N ILE A 90 3.98 7.41 -3.84
CA ILE A 90 5.43 7.29 -3.97
C ILE A 90 5.74 7.11 -5.47
N TYR A 91 6.31 8.12 -6.13
CA TYR A 91 6.61 8.02 -7.56
C TYR A 91 7.82 8.84 -8.00
N SER A 92 8.34 8.52 -9.18
CA SER A 92 9.43 9.27 -9.81
C SER A 92 8.90 10.10 -10.98
N THR A 93 9.27 11.39 -11.06
CA THR A 93 8.91 12.23 -12.22
C THR A 93 9.74 11.97 -13.48
N TYR A 94 10.88 11.29 -13.35
CA TYR A 94 11.85 11.11 -14.41
C TYR A 94 11.68 9.82 -15.22
N SER A 95 10.71 8.98 -14.89
CA SER A 95 10.55 7.61 -15.40
C SER A 95 10.25 7.52 -16.91
N TYR A 96 9.85 8.61 -17.58
CA TYR A 96 9.57 8.58 -19.02
C TYR A 96 10.81 8.79 -19.91
N ARG A 97 11.92 9.34 -19.39
CA ARG A 97 13.01 9.85 -20.26
C ARG A 97 14.39 9.26 -20.02
N ASN A 98 14.62 8.47 -18.97
CA ASN A 98 15.95 7.89 -18.72
C ASN A 98 15.85 6.51 -18.06
N HIS A 99 16.49 5.52 -18.68
CA HIS A 99 16.64 4.13 -18.23
C HIS A 99 17.60 4.00 -17.03
N GLY A 100 17.38 4.75 -15.95
CA GLY A 100 18.17 4.68 -14.73
C GLY A 100 17.28 4.49 -13.51
N SER A 101 17.61 3.50 -12.67
CA SER A 101 17.05 3.35 -11.33
C SER A 101 17.42 4.56 -10.48
N LYS A 102 16.52 5.55 -10.39
CA LYS A 102 16.63 6.64 -9.41
C LYS A 102 15.51 6.53 -8.39
N ALA A 103 15.88 6.85 -7.15
CA ALA A 103 15.00 6.89 -6.00
C ALA A 103 13.73 7.71 -6.29
N PHE A 104 12.62 7.32 -5.68
CA PHE A 104 11.38 8.10 -5.73
C PHE A 104 11.63 9.53 -5.23
N ASP A 105 11.34 10.53 -6.07
CA ASP A 105 11.65 11.94 -5.81
C ASP A 105 10.41 12.75 -5.41
N ILE A 106 9.21 12.18 -5.55
CA ILE A 106 7.97 12.77 -5.07
C ILE A 106 7.24 11.80 -4.16
N THR A 107 7.06 12.25 -2.92
CA THR A 107 6.14 11.63 -1.97
C THR A 107 5.20 12.68 -1.42
N ARG A 108 3.90 12.38 -1.37
CA ARG A 108 2.85 13.28 -0.86
C ARG A 108 1.66 12.47 -0.35
N CYS A 109 1.02 12.99 0.69
CA CYS A 109 -0.28 12.53 1.15
C CYS A 109 -1.39 13.54 0.80
N ARG A 110 -2.59 13.04 0.54
CA ARG A 110 -3.83 13.80 0.33
C ARG A 110 -5.01 12.98 0.87
N LYS A 111 -6.18 13.59 1.00
CA LYS A 111 -7.44 12.86 1.22
C LYS A 111 -8.34 13.04 0.00
N VAL A 112 -8.42 11.99 -0.82
CA VAL A 112 -9.23 11.93 -2.05
C VAL A 112 -10.12 10.68 -2.03
N HIS A 113 -9.52 9.49 -1.99
CA HIS A 113 -10.22 8.20 -2.10
C HIS A 113 -10.26 7.39 -0.81
N TYR A 114 -9.60 7.88 0.24
CA TYR A 114 -9.61 7.30 1.58
C TYR A 114 -10.32 8.23 2.58
N GLU A 115 -10.81 7.67 3.68
CA GLU A 115 -11.71 8.35 4.63
C GLU A 115 -11.07 9.56 5.34
N ARG A 116 -9.79 9.44 5.69
CA ARG A 116 -9.05 10.35 6.58
C ARG A 116 -7.70 10.75 5.99
N ASN A 117 -7.28 11.98 6.28
CA ASN A 117 -5.90 12.40 6.09
C ASN A 117 -4.98 11.60 7.04
N ILE A 118 -3.88 11.07 6.50
CA ILE A 118 -2.85 10.38 7.28
C ILE A 118 -1.65 11.28 7.63
N ARG A 119 -1.64 12.53 7.14
CA ARG A 119 -0.69 13.59 7.50
C ARG A 119 -1.42 14.92 7.69
N ASP A 120 -0.86 15.79 8.51
CA ASP A 120 -1.43 17.11 8.79
C ASP A 120 -1.30 18.09 7.61
N THR A 121 -0.38 17.83 6.68
CA THR A 121 -0.16 18.66 5.50
C THR A 121 -0.12 17.83 4.22
N GLU A 122 -0.51 18.44 3.11
CA GLU A 122 -0.37 17.86 1.79
C GLU A 122 0.95 18.27 1.09
N TYR A 123 1.93 18.79 1.82
CA TYR A 123 3.21 19.14 1.23
C TYR A 123 4.01 17.89 0.85
N LYS A 124 4.93 18.04 -0.10
CA LYS A 124 5.85 16.97 -0.48
C LYS A 124 6.83 16.71 0.65
N PHE A 125 7.24 15.46 0.82
CA PHE A 125 8.26 15.06 1.78
C PHE A 125 9.21 14.02 1.18
N SER A 126 10.38 13.86 1.79
CA SER A 126 11.36 12.83 1.43
C SER A 126 11.16 11.57 2.26
N ILE A 127 11.37 10.42 1.65
CA ILE A 127 11.41 9.12 2.34
C ILE A 127 12.87 8.78 2.67
N GLU A 128 13.07 8.14 3.82
CA GLU A 128 14.35 7.53 4.19
C GLU A 128 14.44 6.13 3.60
N ASP A 129 13.38 5.35 3.73
CA ASP A 129 13.28 3.98 3.21
C ASP A 129 11.81 3.56 3.04
N TYR A 130 11.57 2.47 2.32
CA TYR A 130 10.28 1.78 2.28
C TYR A 130 10.45 0.27 2.16
N GLU A 131 9.57 -0.48 2.82
CA GLU A 131 9.57 -1.94 2.82
C GLU A 131 8.17 -2.46 2.49
N VAL A 132 8.10 -3.54 1.70
CA VAL A 132 6.85 -4.21 1.34
C VAL A 132 6.91 -5.64 1.83
N PHE A 133 5.95 -6.01 2.68
CA PHE A 133 5.87 -7.33 3.28
C PHE A 133 4.65 -8.09 2.76
N GLN A 134 4.85 -9.33 2.34
CA GLN A 134 3.75 -10.23 2.02
C GLN A 134 3.14 -10.80 3.31
N ILE A 135 1.81 -10.74 3.42
CA ILE A 135 1.08 -11.31 4.56
C ILE A 135 0.68 -12.75 4.21
N THR A 136 1.15 -13.70 5.02
CA THR A 136 0.78 -15.11 4.88
C THR A 136 -0.16 -15.52 6.00
N ARG A 137 -1.35 -16.02 5.64
CA ARG A 137 -2.27 -16.60 6.62
C ARG A 137 -1.72 -17.96 7.07
N ARG A 138 -1.54 -18.13 8.38
CA ARG A 138 -1.32 -19.45 8.97
C ARG A 138 -2.68 -20.05 9.30
N ASN A 139 -3.04 -21.13 8.62
CA ASN A 139 -4.16 -21.96 9.06
C ASN A 139 -3.68 -22.74 10.28
N ILE A 140 -4.07 -22.29 11.47
CA ILE A 140 -3.96 -23.13 12.66
C ILE A 140 -5.13 -24.09 12.58
N MET A 141 -4.90 -25.30 12.05
CA MET A 141 -5.85 -26.39 12.25
C MET A 141 -5.80 -26.72 13.74
N LEU A 142 -6.91 -26.47 14.45
CA LEU A 142 -7.10 -26.99 15.80
C LEU A 142 -7.34 -28.49 15.64
N ASP A 143 -6.33 -29.29 15.92
CA ASP A 143 -6.51 -30.73 16.07
C ASP A 143 -7.56 -30.95 17.19
N LYS A 144 -8.68 -31.55 16.82
CA LYS A 144 -9.73 -32.00 17.73
C LYS A 144 -9.56 -33.49 18.02
#